data_AF-A0A7W0U6L3-F1
#
_entry.id   AF-A0A7W0U6L3-F1
#
_cell.length_a   1.000
_cell.length_b   1.000
_cell.length_c   1.000
_cell.angle_alpha   90.00
_cell.angle_beta   90.00
_cell.angle_gamma   90.00
#
_symmetry.space_group_name_H-M   'P 1'
#
loop_
_entity.id
_entity.type
_entity.pdbx_description
1 polymer ?
#
loop_
_entity_poly.entity_id
_entity_poly.type
_entity_poly.pdbx_seq_one_letter_code
_entity_poly.pdbx_strand_id
1 'polypeptide(L)'
;MLDSDGEMLVVQLKRKADFEHQLQEAVAELARFQAVYAQNRGRSAREWASQTAYPWLVSLDRDEVEEFARELLAYTLDAARRGTLENLRGNLRAWASTAEIYEDPELLAAMIKPIELADLQEVFPPSEEEAKAADG
;
A
#
# COMPACT_ATOMS: atom_id res chain seq x y z
N MET A 1 -30.17 16.86 3.17
CA MET A 1 -31.56 16.42 3.37
C MET A 1 -31.53 15.59 4.65
N LEU A 2 -32.15 16.07 5.74
CA LEU A 2 -32.28 15.37 7.01
C LEU A 2 -33.35 14.27 6.87
N ASP A 3 -33.15 13.09 7.45
CA ASP A 3 -34.30 12.29 7.90
C ASP A 3 -34.80 12.84 9.24
N SER A 4 -35.96 12.37 9.71
CA SER A 4 -36.67 12.96 10.86
C SER A 4 -35.89 12.90 12.18
N ASP A 5 -34.79 12.14 12.25
CA ASP A 5 -34.16 11.76 13.52
C ASP A 5 -32.78 12.40 13.72
N GLY A 6 -32.27 13.17 12.75
CA GLY A 6 -31.02 13.95 12.90
C GLY A 6 -29.74 13.13 12.92
N GLU A 7 -29.82 11.80 13.02
CA GLU A 7 -28.68 10.89 13.13
C GLU A 7 -27.86 10.82 11.83
N MET A 8 -28.52 10.81 10.67
CA MET A 8 -27.83 10.66 9.38
C MET A 8 -26.89 11.82 9.06
N LEU A 9 -27.22 13.05 9.48
CA LEU A 9 -26.33 14.20 9.30
C LEU A 9 -25.09 14.13 10.21
N VAL A 10 -25.27 13.74 11.47
CA VAL A 10 -24.18 13.66 12.46
C VAL A 10 -23.12 12.64 12.04
N VAL A 11 -23.56 11.49 11.52
CA VAL A 11 -22.65 10.43 11.05
C VAL A 11 -21.84 10.87 9.82
N GLN A 12 -22.44 11.63 8.89
CA GLN A 12 -21.72 12.14 7.71
C GLN A 12 -20.72 13.24 8.08
N LEU A 13 -21.11 14.16 8.97
CA LEU A 13 -20.22 15.21 9.50
C LEU A 13 -19.01 14.62 10.21
N LYS A 14 -19.22 13.61 11.06
CA LYS A 14 -18.14 12.92 11.75
C LYS A 14 -17.20 12.22 10.77
N ARG A 15 -17.73 11.45 9.81
CA ARG A 15 -16.92 10.80 8.78
C ARG A 15 -16.08 11.78 7.98
N LYS A 16 -16.64 12.94 7.62
CA LYS A 16 -15.90 13.98 6.92
C LYS A 16 -14.77 14.56 7.76
N ALA A 17 -15.05 14.89 9.03
CA ALA A 17 -14.04 15.42 9.94
C ALA A 17 -12.91 14.41 10.20
N ASP A 18 -13.25 13.12 10.40
CA ASP A 18 -12.28 12.04 10.57
C ASP A 18 -11.40 11.89 9.33
N PHE A 19 -11.98 11.95 8.13
CA PHE A 19 -11.21 11.92 6.88
C PHE A 19 -10.29 13.13 6.73
N GLU A 20 -10.78 14.35 6.97
CA GLU A 20 -9.97 15.57 6.89
C GLU A 20 -8.78 15.52 7.84
N HIS A 21 -8.99 15.04 9.07
CA HIS A 21 -7.93 14.86 10.05
C HIS A 21 -6.88 13.84 9.58
N GLN A 22 -7.32 12.65 9.16
CA GLN A 22 -6.39 11.62 8.67
C GLN A 22 -5.65 12.05 7.39
N LEU A 23 -6.30 12.82 6.52
CA LEU A 23 -5.66 13.36 5.32
C LEU A 23 -4.58 14.39 5.69
N GLN A 24 -4.83 15.26 6.68
CA GLN A 24 -3.83 16.20 7.18
C GLN A 24 -2.60 15.47 7.73
N GLU A 25 -2.80 14.39 8.49
CA GLU A 25 -1.71 13.56 8.99
C GLU A 25 -0.89 12.93 7.85
N ALA A 26 -1.57 12.35 6.86
CA ALA A 26 -0.91 11.77 5.69
C ALA A 26 -0.10 12.80 4.89
N VAL A 27 -0.63 14.02 4.70
CA VAL A 27 0.08 15.12 4.05
C VAL A 27 1.30 15.56 4.87
N ALA A 28 1.17 15.65 6.19
CA ALA A 28 2.29 15.99 7.07
C ALA A 28 3.38 14.91 7.05
N GLU A 29 3.00 13.64 6.96
CA GLU A 29 3.93 12.52 6.81
C GLU A 29 4.66 12.53 5.47
N LEU A 30 3.94 12.75 4.36
CA LEU A 30 4.52 12.96 3.05
C LEU A 30 5.54 14.11 3.07
N ALA A 31 5.19 15.26 3.67
CA ALA A 31 6.10 16.40 3.76
C ALA A 31 7.38 16.06 4.54
N ARG A 32 7.25 15.39 5.69
CA ARG A 32 8.39 14.93 6.51
C ARG A 32 9.28 13.96 5.72
N PHE A 33 8.67 12.97 5.05
CA PHE A 33 9.39 12.02 4.20
C PHE A 33 10.15 12.74 3.08
N GLN A 34 9.50 13.64 2.34
CA GLN A 34 10.14 14.39 1.25
C GLN A 34 11.30 15.25 1.75
N ALA A 35 11.20 15.84 2.95
CA ALA A 35 12.28 16.60 3.55
C ALA A 35 13.50 15.72 3.87
N VAL A 36 13.29 14.52 4.45
CA VAL A 36 14.38 13.56 4.72
C VAL A 36 14.97 13.05 3.41
N TYR A 37 14.13 12.67 2.45
CA TYR A 37 14.57 12.16 1.15
C TYR A 37 15.41 13.21 0.39
N ALA A 38 14.95 14.46 0.33
CA ALA A 38 15.67 15.54 -0.34
C ALA A 38 17.07 15.79 0.26
N GLN A 39 17.20 15.70 1.58
CA GLN A 39 18.48 15.86 2.29
C GLN A 39 19.45 14.70 2.07
N ASN A 40 18.95 13.52 1.71
CA ASN A 40 19.75 12.30 1.57
C ASN A 40 19.80 11.79 0.12
N ARG A 41 19.52 12.66 -0.87
CA ARG A 41 19.64 12.29 -2.29
C ARG A 41 21.05 11.79 -2.59
N GLY A 42 21.14 10.59 -3.17
CA GLY A 42 22.42 9.95 -3.49
C GLY A 42 23.01 9.09 -2.38
N ARG A 43 22.40 9.06 -1.19
CA ARG A 43 22.78 8.16 -0.10
C ARG A 43 21.88 6.93 -0.09
N SER A 44 22.42 5.79 0.35
CA SER A 44 21.63 4.58 0.54
C SER A 44 20.52 4.81 1.57
N ALA A 45 19.31 4.32 1.29
CA ALA A 45 18.18 4.38 2.23
C ALA A 45 18.48 3.72 3.57
N ARG A 46 19.40 2.75 3.61
CA ARG A 46 19.91 2.12 4.84
C ARG A 46 20.41 3.13 5.87
N GLU A 47 20.93 4.28 5.44
CA GLU A 47 21.52 5.28 6.33
C GLU A 47 20.48 6.23 6.97
N TRP A 48 19.28 6.34 6.39
CA TRP A 48 18.33 7.39 6.75
C TRP A 48 16.86 6.94 6.86
N ALA A 49 16.49 5.75 6.40
CA ALA A 49 15.11 5.26 6.43
C ALA A 49 14.49 5.28 7.85
N SER A 50 15.30 5.06 8.88
CA SER A 50 14.90 5.12 10.29
C SER A 50 14.43 6.51 10.75
N GLN A 51 14.70 7.56 9.98
CA GLN A 51 14.24 8.94 10.23
C GLN A 51 12.85 9.20 9.63
N THR A 52 12.26 8.20 8.97
CA THR A 52 10.96 8.29 8.30
C THR A 52 9.95 7.35 8.96
N ALA A 53 8.69 7.46 8.55
CA ALA A 53 7.65 6.50 8.92
C ALA A 53 7.78 5.14 8.18
N TYR A 54 8.76 5.02 7.27
CA TYR A 54 8.93 3.89 6.36
C TYR A 54 10.30 3.22 6.60
N PRO A 55 10.49 2.56 7.76
CA PRO A 55 11.78 1.94 8.08
C PRO A 55 12.16 0.80 7.12
N TRP A 56 11.19 0.16 6.47
CA TRP A 56 11.41 -0.89 5.47
C TRP A 56 12.10 -0.40 4.19
N LEU A 57 12.23 0.92 3.97
CA LEU A 57 13.02 1.46 2.86
C LEU A 57 14.50 1.05 2.89
N VAL A 58 15.02 0.57 4.03
CA VAL A 58 16.42 0.09 4.14
C VAL A 58 16.77 -1.02 3.14
N SER A 59 15.76 -1.72 2.63
CA SER A 59 15.89 -2.89 1.77
C SER A 59 15.62 -2.60 0.30
N LEU A 60 15.18 -1.38 -0.01
CA LEU A 60 15.00 -0.93 -1.38
C LEU A 60 16.28 -0.31 -1.94
N ASP A 61 16.44 -0.44 -3.26
CA ASP A 61 17.49 0.26 -3.98
C ASP A 61 17.15 1.74 -4.23
N ARG A 62 18.06 2.45 -4.91
CA ARG A 62 17.91 3.89 -5.14
C ARG A 62 16.74 4.23 -6.07
N ASP A 63 16.54 3.43 -7.10
CA ASP A 63 15.54 3.69 -8.13
C ASP A 63 14.15 3.37 -7.57
N GLU A 64 14.03 2.30 -6.78
CA GLU A 64 12.82 1.94 -6.04
C GLU A 64 12.43 3.00 -5.01
N VAL A 65 13.38 3.57 -4.27
CA VAL A 65 13.10 4.67 -3.33
C VAL A 65 12.67 5.94 -4.05
N GLU A 66 13.25 6.22 -5.21
CA GLU A 66 12.84 7.35 -6.05
C GLU A 66 11.41 7.16 -6.60
N GLU A 67 11.10 5.95 -7.05
CA GLU A 67 9.77 5.57 -7.46
C GLU A 67 8.76 5.69 -6.32
N PHE A 68 9.04 5.10 -5.16
CA PHE A 68 8.21 5.24 -3.96
C PHE A 68 7.94 6.70 -3.61
N ALA A 69 8.97 7.56 -3.67
CA ALA A 69 8.82 8.98 -3.35
C ALA A 69 7.86 9.71 -4.31
N ARG A 70 7.92 9.37 -5.60
CA ARG A 70 7.01 9.90 -6.63
C ARG A 70 5.59 9.39 -6.43
N GLU A 71 5.44 8.11 -6.16
CA GLU A 71 4.14 7.46 -6.00
C GLU A 71 3.43 7.88 -4.72
N LEU A 72 4.13 8.05 -3.61
CA LEU A 72 3.55 8.48 -2.34
C LEU A 72 2.83 9.82 -2.47
N LEU A 73 3.40 10.76 -3.24
CA LEU A 73 2.76 12.03 -3.57
C LEU A 73 1.47 11.80 -4.38
N ALA A 74 1.52 10.93 -5.39
CA ALA A 74 0.37 10.61 -6.23
C ALA A 74 -0.75 9.94 -5.42
N TYR A 75 -0.43 8.99 -4.53
CA TYR A 75 -1.37 8.31 -3.66
C TYR A 75 -2.04 9.25 -2.66
N THR A 76 -1.27 10.17 -2.06
CA THR A 76 -1.81 11.17 -1.14
C THR A 76 -2.76 12.13 -1.86
N LEU A 77 -2.43 12.53 -3.09
CA LEU A 77 -3.31 13.36 -3.92
C LEU A 77 -4.57 12.62 -4.36
N ASP A 78 -4.45 11.34 -4.73
CA ASP A 78 -5.59 10.49 -5.08
C ASP A 78 -6.53 10.33 -3.87
N ALA A 79 -5.99 10.15 -2.66
CA ALA A 79 -6.78 10.07 -1.44
C ALA A 79 -7.60 11.35 -1.20
N ALA A 80 -6.99 12.52 -1.36
CA ALA A 80 -7.68 13.81 -1.28
C ALA A 80 -8.81 13.93 -2.32
N ARG A 81 -8.57 13.46 -3.55
CA ARG A 81 -9.56 13.50 -4.64
C ARG A 81 -10.74 12.55 -4.41
N ARG A 82 -10.48 11.36 -3.88
CA ARG A 82 -11.49 10.32 -3.67
C ARG A 82 -12.23 10.42 -2.35
N GLY A 83 -11.72 11.20 -1.39
CA GLY A 83 -12.31 11.28 -0.06
C GLY A 83 -12.08 10.03 0.79
N THR A 84 -11.03 9.24 0.49
CA THR A 84 -10.70 8.00 1.20
C THR A 84 -9.20 7.74 1.18
N LEU A 85 -8.67 7.10 2.23
CA LEU A 85 -7.25 6.73 2.37
C LEU A 85 -6.98 5.24 2.09
N GLU A 86 -7.99 4.47 1.70
CA GLU A 86 -7.87 3.03 1.51
C GLU A 86 -6.79 2.66 0.49
N ASN A 87 -6.78 3.32 -0.67
CA ASN A 87 -5.77 3.08 -1.70
C ASN A 87 -4.37 3.43 -1.20
N LEU A 88 -4.21 4.57 -0.52
CA LEU A 88 -2.92 4.97 0.06
C LEU A 88 -2.40 3.90 1.03
N ARG A 89 -3.25 3.42 1.95
CA ARG A 89 -2.90 2.36 2.92
C ARG A 89 -2.63 1.02 2.23
N GLY A 90 -3.35 0.70 1.17
CA GLY A 90 -3.11 -0.49 0.35
C GLY A 90 -1.72 -0.44 -0.29
N ASN A 91 -1.40 0.66 -0.96
CA ASN A 91 -0.13 0.82 -1.66
C ASN A 91 1.06 0.87 -0.68
N LEU A 92 0.92 1.52 0.47
CA LEU A 92 1.96 1.49 1.52
C LEU A 92 2.25 0.07 2.02
N ARG A 93 1.21 -0.75 2.20
CA ARG A 93 1.39 -2.18 2.57
C ARG A 93 2.04 -2.99 1.46
N ALA A 94 1.67 -2.73 0.21
CA ALA A 94 2.30 -3.39 -0.94
C ALA A 94 3.80 -3.08 -1.00
N TRP A 95 4.19 -1.81 -0.86
CA TRP A 95 5.59 -1.40 -0.82
C TRP A 95 6.37 -2.01 0.34
N ALA A 96 5.79 -2.04 1.54
CA ALA A 96 6.41 -2.70 2.69
C ALA A 96 6.63 -4.20 2.43
N SER A 97 5.64 -4.87 1.85
CA SER A 97 5.75 -6.30 1.50
C SER A 97 6.83 -6.56 0.44
N THR A 98 6.98 -5.70 -0.57
CA THR A 98 8.07 -5.78 -1.54
C THR A 98 9.44 -5.68 -0.85
N ALA A 99 9.58 -4.73 0.09
CA ALA A 99 10.83 -4.57 0.83
C ALA A 99 11.14 -5.77 1.74
N GLU A 100 10.12 -6.37 2.37
CA GLU A 100 10.26 -7.58 3.19
C GLU A 100 10.75 -8.78 2.35
N ILE A 101 10.29 -8.93 1.10
CA ILE A 101 10.76 -9.99 0.19
C ILE A 101 12.27 -9.89 -0.04
N TYR A 102 12.84 -8.68 -0.12
CA TYR A 102 14.29 -8.51 -0.27
C TYR A 102 15.09 -8.84 1.00
N GLU A 103 14.44 -8.82 2.17
CA GLU A 103 15.06 -9.23 3.43
C GLU A 103 15.07 -10.74 3.65
N ASP A 104 14.29 -11.50 2.86
CA ASP A 104 14.23 -12.96 2.91
C ASP A 104 14.83 -13.58 1.63
N PRO A 105 16.11 -13.99 1.66
CA PRO A 105 16.78 -14.60 0.52
C PRO A 105 16.13 -15.92 0.08
N GLU A 106 15.51 -16.67 1.00
CA GLU A 106 14.86 -17.94 0.68
C GLU A 106 13.54 -17.68 -0.06
N LEU A 107 12.76 -16.70 0.39
CA LEU A 107 11.55 -16.25 -0.29
C LEU A 107 11.85 -15.67 -1.68
N LEU A 108 12.87 -14.81 -1.77
CA LEU A 108 13.30 -14.25 -3.05
C LEU A 108 13.73 -15.36 -4.02
N ALA A 109 14.52 -16.33 -3.55
CA ALA A 109 14.94 -17.48 -4.34
C ALA A 109 13.76 -18.35 -4.80
N ALA A 110 12.74 -18.53 -3.95
CA ALA A 110 11.54 -19.27 -4.29
C ALA A 110 10.70 -18.53 -5.36
N MET A 111 10.59 -17.21 -5.28
CA MET A 111 9.83 -16.38 -6.22
C MET A 111 10.47 -16.29 -7.61
N ILE A 112 11.81 -16.27 -7.68
CA ILE A 112 12.55 -16.21 -8.96
C ILE A 112 12.90 -17.59 -9.51
N LYS A 113 12.55 -18.67 -8.79
CA LYS A 113 12.78 -20.03 -9.25
C LYS A 113 11.98 -20.24 -10.55
N PRO A 114 12.62 -20.71 -11.63
CA PRO A 114 11.90 -21.10 -12.85
C PRO A 114 10.80 -22.11 -12.51
N ILE A 115 9.60 -21.87 -13.02
CA ILE A 115 8.52 -22.87 -12.91
C ILE A 115 8.83 -23.97 -13.92
N GLU A 116 9.10 -25.17 -13.41
CA GLU A 116 9.23 -26.34 -14.25
C GLU A 116 7.85 -26.77 -14.73
N LEU A 117 7.72 -27.13 -16.01
CA LEU A 117 6.46 -27.60 -16.59
C LEU A 117 5.89 -28.83 -15.85
N ALA A 118 6.75 -29.61 -15.19
CA ALA A 118 6.36 -30.74 -14.35
C ALA A 118 5.67 -30.35 -13.03
N ASP A 119 5.88 -29.12 -12.55
CA ASP A 119 5.26 -28.60 -11.33
C ASP A 119 3.90 -27.93 -11.60
N LEU A 120 3.52 -27.77 -12.87
CA LEU A 120 2.23 -27.21 -13.27
C LEU A 120 1.15 -28.29 -13.24
N GLN A 121 0.14 -28.10 -12.40
CA GLN A 121 -1.08 -28.88 -12.45
C GLN A 121 -2.14 -28.17 -13.30
N GLU A 122 -2.51 -28.77 -14.42
CA GLU A 122 -3.65 -28.30 -15.21
C GLU A 122 -4.94 -28.55 -14.42
N VAL A 123 -5.59 -27.46 -14.01
CA VAL A 123 -6.88 -27.49 -13.33
C VAL A 123 -7.95 -27.05 -14.33
N PHE A 124 -8.88 -27.96 -14.60
CA PHE A 124 -10.08 -27.67 -15.38
C PHE A 124 -11.12 -26.97 -14.48
N PRO A 125 -11.97 -26.11 -15.04
CA PRO A 125 -13.11 -25.59 -14.31
C PRO A 125 -13.98 -26.75 -13.77
N PRO A 126 -14.62 -26.58 -12.60
CA PRO A 126 -15.45 -27.63 -12.00
C PRO A 126 -16.55 -28.06 -12.97
N SER A 127 -16.86 -29.35 -12.98
CA SER A 127 -17.97 -29.88 -13.78
C SER A 127 -19.32 -29.29 -13.33
N GLU A 128 -20.32 -29.30 -14.21
CA GLU A 128 -21.67 -28.79 -13.87
C GLU A 128 -22.29 -29.47 -12.64
N GLU A 129 -21.92 -30.73 -12.36
CA GLU A 129 -22.38 -31.45 -11.16
C GLU A 129 -21.66 -30.97 -9.89
N GLU A 130 -20.36 -30.70 -9.96
CA GLU A 130 -19.57 -30.16 -8.84
C GLU A 130 -19.94 -28.71 -8.53
N ALA A 131 -20.21 -27.90 -9.56
CA ALA A 131 -20.69 -26.53 -9.40
C ALA A 131 -22.06 -26.49 -8.72
N LYS A 132 -22.97 -27.40 -9.07
CA LYS A 132 -24.29 -27.53 -8.41
C LYS A 132 -24.20 -28.07 -6.99
N ALA A 133 -23.23 -28.93 -6.70
CA ALA A 133 -23.00 -29.45 -5.34
C ALA A 133 -22.39 -28.42 -4.39
N ALA A 134 -21.71 -27.39 -4.90
CA ALA A 134 -21.15 -26.30 -4.09
C ALA A 134 -22.17 -25.19 -3.73
N ASP A 135 -23.30 -25.12 -4.46
CA ASP A 135 -24.35 -24.10 -4.31
C ASP A 135 -25.57 -24.57 -3.49
N GLY A 136 -25.56 -25.79 -2.94
CA GLY A 136 -26.66 -26.40 -2.15
C GLY A 136 -26.29 -26.70 -0.72
#